data_AF-A0A1Q9EMW3-F1
#
_entry.id   AF-A0A1Q9EMW3-F1
#
_cell.length_a   1.000
_cell.length_b   1.000
_cell.length_c   1.000
_cell.angle_alpha   90.00
_cell.angle_beta   90.00
_cell.angle_gamma   90.00
#
_symmetry.space_group_name_H-M   'P 1'
#
loop_
_entity.id
_entity.type
_entity.pdbx_description
1 polymer ?
#
loop_
_entity_poly.entity_id
_entity_poly.type
_entity_poly.pdbx_seq_one_letter_code
_entity_poly.pdbx_strand_id
1 'polypeptide(L)'
;MAHRVSVKEEDAEDEVMLLECDDESEALTVLGDATPVPPGVVLDKLSAMLSTGRARLRFASGRSWGVNGVVFNTWTSFRYDPDGSCRLVDGADWRTGTREDWAASELQQLADLREKAHCLPCTASAQPSVLRPRQCRRMVFQPTRHALAKLFGDWVSSRALQEEARRGESEGMKRAGGEMTIAAFLALVKERLRGAGEMPTYVKLLTSMKNNAGKGEIAKLLAGHPDLVSKIPAPKAGAKPQEKPRATPVTSPAATPATAAAATAATTATAAAREKKVQPQAPSISKTDAGTVRAREAVDVESAVLAPLRPLAPAAGLVRLAIRRGRPSQRLRLLRYLQSGARAKGAGARLREVFLVQRSEAAEFGQVVEAMRARLPELRGDSFAQRLAHICAVTDYFTTFELDEQETHDPADAQRANILDARAWNEGRLQLAMEAGVQPLFVDDPGVPLEQSGYAKRAKALGYRINFESMH
;
A
#
# COMPACT_ATOMS: atom_id res chain seq x y z
N MET A 1 59.38 4.21 -24.99
CA MET A 1 59.13 3.09 -24.06
C MET A 1 57.65 3.12 -23.69
N ALA A 2 56.86 2.21 -24.27
CA ALA A 2 55.42 2.12 -24.04
C ALA A 2 55.16 1.12 -22.91
N HIS A 3 54.55 1.59 -21.81
CA HIS A 3 54.09 0.70 -20.74
C HIS A 3 52.67 0.23 -21.05
N ARG A 4 52.56 -1.07 -21.35
CA ARG A 4 51.31 -1.80 -21.51
C ARG A 4 50.87 -2.25 -20.12
N VAL A 5 49.83 -1.63 -19.57
CA VAL A 5 49.18 -2.08 -18.34
C VAL A 5 48.12 -3.12 -18.72
N SER A 6 48.34 -4.35 -18.30
CA SER A 6 47.40 -5.46 -18.43
C SER A 6 46.48 -5.42 -17.22
N VAL A 7 45.20 -5.07 -17.42
CA VAL A 7 44.16 -5.24 -16.41
C VAL A 7 43.64 -6.67 -16.54
N LYS A 8 43.72 -7.44 -15.45
CA LYS A 8 43.08 -8.75 -15.33
C LYS A 8 41.61 -8.51 -14.99
N GLU A 9 40.72 -9.07 -15.81
CA GLU A 9 39.33 -9.30 -15.43
C GLU A 9 39.32 -10.41 -14.37
N GLU A 10 38.89 -10.09 -13.16
CA GLU A 10 38.48 -11.07 -12.16
C GLU A 10 36.95 -11.12 -12.16
N ASP A 11 36.45 -12.33 -12.38
CA ASP A 11 35.03 -12.68 -12.36
C ASP A 11 34.42 -12.38 -10.99
N ALA A 12 33.52 -11.39 -10.95
CA ALA A 12 32.67 -11.13 -9.81
C ALA A 12 31.41 -12.02 -9.93
N GLU A 13 31.41 -13.14 -9.20
CA GLU A 13 30.20 -13.92 -8.96
C GLU A 13 29.27 -13.10 -8.05
N ASP A 14 28.09 -12.72 -8.59
CA ASP A 14 27.02 -12.04 -7.87
C ASP A 14 26.41 -12.97 -6.80
N GLU A 15 27.02 -12.97 -5.61
CA GLU A 15 26.44 -13.52 -4.40
C GLU A 15 25.28 -12.61 -3.95
N VAL A 16 24.06 -12.96 -4.37
CA VAL A 16 22.83 -12.32 -3.90
C VAL A 16 22.68 -12.61 -2.40
N MET A 17 23.28 -11.75 -1.57
CA MET A 17 23.02 -11.69 -0.13
C MET A 17 21.55 -11.32 0.08
N LEU A 18 20.72 -12.34 0.27
CA LEU A 18 19.46 -12.21 0.99
C LEU A 18 19.83 -11.80 2.42
N LEU A 19 19.89 -10.49 2.67
CA LEU A 19 19.96 -9.93 4.01
C LEU A 19 18.79 -10.49 4.82
N GLU A 20 19.09 -11.52 5.63
CA GLU A 20 18.24 -11.97 6.70
C GLU A 20 18.09 -10.78 7.65
N CYS A 21 17.00 -10.01 7.50
CA CYS A 21 16.66 -9.02 8.50
C CYS A 21 16.37 -9.78 9.78
N ASP A 22 17.29 -9.72 10.74
CA ASP A 22 17.12 -10.23 12.10
C ASP A 22 15.82 -9.65 12.70
N ASP A 23 14.76 -10.45 12.63
CA ASP A 23 13.39 -10.15 13.06
C ASP A 23 13.27 -10.39 14.60
N GLU A 24 14.30 -9.97 15.35
CA GLU A 24 14.41 -10.06 16.81
C GLU A 24 13.54 -8.97 17.51
N SER A 25 12.34 -8.69 16.99
CA SER A 25 11.33 -8.02 17.81
C SER A 25 10.71 -9.09 18.69
N GLU A 26 11.14 -9.14 19.96
CA GLU A 26 10.56 -9.96 21.02
C GLU A 26 9.07 -10.15 20.76
N ALA A 27 8.69 -11.39 20.46
CA ALA A 27 7.29 -11.71 20.26
C ALA A 27 6.57 -11.29 21.53
N LEU A 28 5.81 -10.19 21.46
CA LEU A 28 4.83 -9.82 22.47
C LEU A 28 3.85 -10.99 22.54
N THR A 29 4.20 -11.99 23.32
CA THR A 29 3.27 -12.98 23.85
C THR A 29 2.28 -12.14 24.62
N VAL A 30 1.10 -11.97 24.04
CA VAL A 30 -0.06 -11.56 24.83
C VAL A 30 -0.21 -12.69 25.85
N LEU A 31 0.39 -12.51 27.03
CA LEU A 31 0.34 -13.40 28.19
C LEU A 31 -1.05 -13.38 28.85
N GLY A 32 -2.07 -12.85 28.15
CA GLY A 32 -3.45 -12.91 28.57
C GLY A 32 -4.06 -14.21 28.09
N ASP A 33 -4.69 -14.94 29.01
CA ASP A 33 -5.54 -16.07 28.67
C ASP A 33 -6.59 -15.65 27.64
N ALA A 34 -6.78 -16.48 26.60
CA ALA A 34 -7.78 -16.23 25.57
C ALA A 34 -9.16 -16.06 26.22
N THR A 35 -9.84 -14.96 25.90
CA THR A 35 -11.14 -14.63 26.49
C THR A 35 -12.22 -15.49 25.82
N PRO A 36 -12.95 -16.34 26.56
CA PRO A 36 -14.02 -17.14 25.99
C PRO A 36 -15.19 -16.23 25.61
N VAL A 37 -15.70 -16.38 24.39
CA VAL A 37 -16.86 -15.61 23.90
C VAL A 37 -17.86 -16.45 23.11
N PRO A 38 -19.14 -16.02 23.08
CA PRO A 38 -20.15 -16.64 22.23
C PRO A 38 -19.77 -16.61 20.74
N PRO A 39 -20.12 -17.64 19.96
CA PRO A 39 -19.76 -17.72 18.55
C PRO A 39 -20.26 -16.54 17.71
N GLY A 40 -21.49 -16.07 17.94
CA GLY A 40 -22.05 -14.91 17.24
C GLY A 40 -21.14 -13.67 17.21
N VAL A 41 -20.44 -13.37 18.32
CA VAL A 41 -19.52 -12.21 18.41
C VAL A 41 -18.34 -12.36 17.44
N VAL A 42 -17.78 -13.57 17.33
CA VAL A 42 -16.68 -13.87 16.42
C VAL A 42 -17.16 -13.87 14.97
N LEU A 43 -18.35 -14.40 14.70
CA LEU A 43 -18.95 -14.44 13.36
C LEU A 43 -19.29 -13.05 12.84
N ASP A 44 -19.78 -12.14 13.68
CA ASP A 44 -20.07 -10.76 13.30
C ASP A 44 -18.80 -10.00 12.92
N LYS A 45 -17.71 -10.17 13.69
CA LYS A 45 -16.41 -9.59 13.36
C LYS A 45 -15.80 -10.19 12.10
N LEU A 46 -15.92 -11.50 11.90
CA LEU A 46 -15.50 -12.15 10.65
C LEU A 46 -16.31 -11.62 9.46
N SER A 47 -17.63 -11.46 9.62
CA SER A 47 -18.50 -10.87 8.61
C SER A 47 -18.09 -9.44 8.27
N ALA A 48 -17.80 -8.60 9.26
CA ALA A 48 -17.26 -7.26 9.07
C ALA A 48 -15.92 -7.27 8.33
N MET A 49 -15.03 -8.22 8.66
CA MET A 49 -13.76 -8.40 7.97
C MET A 49 -13.93 -8.82 6.51
N LEU A 50 -14.87 -9.72 6.20
CA LEU A 50 -15.14 -10.20 4.85
C LEU A 50 -15.95 -9.22 3.98
N SER A 51 -16.68 -8.28 4.59
CA SER A 51 -17.47 -7.28 3.86
C SER A 51 -16.72 -5.97 3.66
N THR A 52 -16.15 -5.43 4.74
CA THR A 52 -15.54 -4.09 4.77
C THR A 52 -14.01 -4.11 4.89
N GLY A 53 -13.43 -5.26 5.24
CA GLY A 53 -12.01 -5.37 5.48
C GLY A 53 -11.16 -5.16 4.22
N ARG A 54 -9.99 -4.54 4.42
CA ARG A 54 -8.97 -4.34 3.37
C ARG A 54 -7.84 -5.35 3.55
N ALA A 55 -7.02 -5.52 2.50
CA ALA A 55 -5.80 -6.33 2.55
C ALA A 55 -6.03 -7.74 3.11
N ARG A 56 -6.91 -8.50 2.45
CA ARG A 56 -7.39 -9.80 2.93
C ARG A 56 -6.63 -10.95 2.25
N LEU A 57 -6.18 -11.91 3.03
CA LEU A 57 -5.57 -13.15 2.53
C LEU A 57 -6.13 -14.34 3.32
N ARG A 58 -6.54 -15.37 2.59
CA ARG A 58 -6.98 -16.65 3.16
C ARG A 58 -5.78 -17.59 3.34
N PHE A 59 -5.77 -18.27 4.47
CA PHE A 59 -4.81 -19.32 4.81
C PHE A 59 -5.55 -20.64 4.92
N ALA A 60 -5.00 -21.70 4.33
CA ALA A 60 -5.55 -23.05 4.43
C ALA A 60 -4.45 -24.00 4.87
N SER A 61 -4.65 -24.68 6.00
CA SER A 61 -3.70 -25.67 6.53
C SER A 61 -4.45 -26.91 6.98
N GLY A 62 -4.50 -27.92 6.11
CA GLY A 62 -5.25 -29.16 6.32
C GLY A 62 -6.74 -28.90 6.53
N ARG A 63 -7.26 -29.26 7.71
CA ARG A 63 -8.67 -29.03 8.10
C ARG A 63 -8.94 -27.64 8.67
N SER A 64 -7.88 -26.89 8.99
CA SER A 64 -7.98 -25.52 9.51
C SER A 64 -7.96 -24.51 8.37
N TRP A 65 -8.62 -23.39 8.58
CA TRP A 65 -8.55 -22.24 7.67
C TRP A 65 -8.61 -20.95 8.46
N GLY A 66 -8.12 -19.88 7.87
CA GLY A 66 -8.16 -18.58 8.48
C GLY A 66 -8.06 -17.45 7.49
N VAL A 67 -8.28 -16.24 7.96
CA VAL A 67 -8.22 -15.01 7.18
C VAL A 67 -7.52 -13.95 8.00
N ASN A 68 -6.52 -13.29 7.41
CA ASN A 68 -5.98 -12.05 7.95
C ASN A 68 -6.51 -10.88 7.11
N GLY A 69 -6.83 -9.77 7.76
CA GLY A 69 -7.29 -8.54 7.12
C GLY A 69 -7.17 -7.32 8.01
N VAL A 70 -7.47 -6.15 7.46
CA VAL A 70 -7.53 -4.89 8.20
C VAL A 70 -8.98 -4.43 8.30
N VAL A 71 -9.50 -4.31 9.51
CA VAL A 71 -10.86 -3.83 9.82
C VAL A 71 -10.74 -2.61 10.73
N PHE A 72 -11.40 -1.51 10.38
CA PHE A 72 -11.31 -0.24 11.14
C PHE A 72 -9.87 0.22 11.45
N ASN A 73 -8.94 0.03 10.51
CA ASN A 73 -7.49 0.29 10.64
C ASN A 73 -6.73 -0.58 11.66
N THR A 74 -7.37 -1.59 12.22
CA THR A 74 -6.74 -2.59 13.08
C THR A 74 -6.55 -3.89 12.31
N TRP A 75 -5.40 -4.54 12.49
CA TRP A 75 -5.19 -5.87 11.93
C TRP A 75 -6.03 -6.88 12.70
N THR A 76 -6.70 -7.76 11.97
CA THR A 76 -7.57 -8.80 12.51
C THR A 76 -7.21 -10.13 11.86
N SER A 77 -7.18 -11.18 12.67
CA SER A 77 -6.94 -12.56 12.23
C SER A 77 -8.06 -13.41 12.76
N PHE A 78 -8.68 -14.15 11.87
CA PHE A 78 -9.65 -15.19 12.20
C PHE A 78 -9.04 -16.54 11.84
N ARG A 79 -9.25 -17.54 12.69
CA ARG A 79 -8.85 -18.92 12.45
C ARG A 79 -9.94 -19.87 12.93
N TYR A 80 -10.26 -20.85 12.10
CA TYR A 80 -11.10 -22.00 12.42
C TYR A 80 -10.19 -23.21 12.61
N ASP A 81 -10.21 -23.80 13.80
CA ASP A 81 -9.36 -24.93 14.15
C ASP A 81 -10.08 -26.29 13.88
N PRO A 82 -9.33 -27.40 13.77
CA PRO A 82 -9.91 -28.71 13.46
C PRO A 82 -10.86 -29.26 14.53
N ASP A 83 -10.76 -28.77 15.77
CA ASP A 83 -11.67 -29.07 16.89
C ASP A 83 -13.03 -28.35 16.75
N GLY A 84 -13.17 -27.51 15.72
CA GLY A 84 -14.38 -26.74 15.46
C GLY A 84 -14.50 -25.46 16.29
N SER A 85 -13.47 -25.13 17.08
CA SER A 85 -13.38 -23.83 17.74
C SER A 85 -12.91 -22.76 16.76
N CYS A 86 -13.30 -21.52 17.04
CA CYS A 86 -12.84 -20.33 16.33
C CYS A 86 -11.99 -19.47 17.25
N ARG A 87 -10.94 -18.89 16.69
CA ARG A 87 -10.10 -17.89 17.33
C ARG A 87 -10.10 -16.62 16.49
N LEU A 88 -10.28 -15.47 17.13
CA LEU A 88 -10.17 -14.16 16.50
C LEU A 88 -9.23 -13.28 17.31
N VAL A 89 -8.31 -12.60 16.63
CA VAL A 89 -7.32 -11.71 17.24
C VAL A 89 -7.41 -10.33 16.59
N ASP A 90 -7.84 -9.31 17.34
CA ASP A 90 -7.96 -7.91 16.89
C ASP A 90 -7.37 -6.89 17.89
N GLY A 91 -6.46 -7.35 18.74
CA GLY A 91 -5.93 -6.63 19.90
C GLY A 91 -6.31 -7.32 21.21
N ALA A 92 -7.44 -8.02 21.22
CA ALA A 92 -7.77 -9.05 22.21
C ALA A 92 -7.78 -10.44 21.54
N ASP A 93 -7.54 -11.48 22.32
CA ASP A 93 -7.57 -12.87 21.87
C ASP A 93 -8.90 -13.51 22.27
N TRP A 94 -9.78 -13.67 21.28
CA TRP A 94 -11.14 -14.16 21.44
C TRP A 94 -11.20 -15.62 21.03
N ARG A 95 -11.76 -16.50 21.88
CA ARG A 95 -11.92 -17.93 21.56
C ARG A 95 -13.34 -18.39 21.83
N THR A 96 -13.90 -19.19 20.92
CA THR A 96 -15.20 -19.83 21.12
C THR A 96 -15.06 -21.20 21.77
N GLY A 97 -16.18 -21.76 22.24
CA GLY A 97 -16.30 -23.19 22.53
C GLY A 97 -16.15 -24.07 21.29
N THR A 98 -16.29 -25.38 21.48
CA THR A 98 -16.22 -26.37 20.40
C THR A 98 -17.48 -26.32 19.55
N ARG A 99 -17.46 -26.98 18.39
CA ARG A 99 -18.60 -26.99 17.46
C ARG A 99 -19.91 -27.50 18.08
N GLU A 100 -19.82 -28.36 19.10
CA GLU A 100 -20.97 -28.95 19.78
C GLU A 100 -21.77 -27.91 20.58
N ASP A 101 -21.11 -26.82 21.00
CA ASP A 101 -21.71 -25.75 21.80
C ASP A 101 -22.44 -24.69 20.94
N TRP A 102 -22.37 -24.80 19.62
CA TRP A 102 -22.85 -23.78 18.69
C TRP A 102 -24.30 -24.02 18.28
N ALA A 103 -25.07 -22.93 18.16
CA ALA A 103 -26.41 -23.02 17.59
C ALA A 103 -26.36 -23.40 16.10
N ALA A 104 -27.38 -24.11 15.61
CA ALA A 104 -27.47 -24.48 14.19
C ALA A 104 -27.42 -23.27 13.24
N SER A 105 -28.00 -22.14 13.65
CA SER A 105 -27.94 -20.87 12.89
C SER A 105 -26.52 -20.31 12.79
N GLU A 106 -25.72 -20.42 13.85
CA GLU A 106 -24.32 -19.96 13.86
C GLU A 106 -23.44 -20.85 12.98
N LEU A 107 -23.68 -22.17 12.98
CA LEU A 107 -23.00 -23.10 12.08
C LEU A 107 -23.31 -22.81 10.60
N GLN A 108 -24.56 -22.47 10.29
CA GLN A 108 -24.95 -22.05 8.94
C GLN A 108 -24.27 -20.74 8.56
N GLN A 109 -24.28 -19.73 9.44
CA GLN A 109 -23.59 -18.46 9.19
C GLN A 109 -22.09 -18.65 8.97
N LEU A 110 -21.44 -19.54 9.73
CA LEU A 110 -20.03 -19.88 9.52
C LEU A 110 -19.78 -20.53 8.15
N ALA A 111 -20.69 -21.40 7.69
CA ALA A 111 -20.60 -22.00 6.35
C ALA A 111 -20.70 -20.94 5.25
N ASP A 112 -21.64 -19.99 5.37
CA ASP A 112 -21.81 -18.89 4.42
C ASP A 112 -20.57 -17.96 4.42
N LEU A 113 -20.01 -17.65 5.59
CA LEU A 113 -18.79 -16.85 5.71
C LEU A 113 -17.57 -17.59 5.14
N ARG A 114 -17.51 -18.91 5.28
CA ARG A 114 -16.46 -19.74 4.67
C ARG A 114 -16.54 -19.67 3.14
N GLU A 115 -17.73 -19.77 2.56
CA GLU A 115 -17.92 -19.61 1.11
C GLU A 115 -17.44 -18.23 0.62
N LYS A 116 -17.80 -17.16 1.34
CA LYS A 116 -17.28 -15.82 1.04
C LYS A 116 -15.76 -15.74 1.14
N ALA A 117 -15.16 -16.40 2.12
CA ALA A 117 -13.71 -16.45 2.27
C ALA A 117 -13.03 -17.21 1.12
N HIS A 118 -13.69 -18.21 0.51
CA HIS A 118 -13.14 -18.95 -0.63
C HIS A 118 -12.90 -18.07 -1.87
N CYS A 119 -13.59 -16.93 -1.99
CA CYS A 119 -13.36 -15.94 -3.03
C CYS A 119 -12.09 -15.10 -2.83
N LEU A 120 -11.44 -15.19 -1.66
CA LEU A 120 -10.21 -14.47 -1.37
C LEU A 120 -8.97 -15.22 -1.92
N PRO A 121 -7.89 -14.48 -2.28
CA PRO A 121 -6.61 -15.10 -2.57
C PRO A 121 -6.19 -16.03 -1.42
N CYS A 122 -5.61 -17.18 -1.76
CA CYS A 122 -5.27 -18.22 -0.81
C CYS A 122 -3.77 -18.53 -0.82
N THR A 123 -3.22 -18.82 0.35
CA THR A 123 -1.88 -19.40 0.51
C THR A 123 -1.96 -20.66 1.38
N ALA A 124 -1.09 -21.63 1.09
CA ALA A 124 -0.93 -22.86 1.87
C ALA A 124 0.03 -22.69 3.06
N SER A 125 0.60 -21.50 3.23
CA SER A 125 1.50 -21.18 4.33
C SER A 125 0.77 -21.11 5.68
N ALA A 126 1.53 -21.26 6.76
CA ALA A 126 1.01 -21.04 8.10
C ALA A 126 0.54 -19.59 8.27
N GLN A 127 -0.64 -19.42 8.86
CA GLN A 127 -1.22 -18.11 9.12
C GLN A 127 -0.37 -17.35 10.15
N PRO A 128 0.20 -16.17 9.81
CA PRO A 128 0.96 -15.38 10.76
C PRO A 128 0.03 -14.77 11.81
N SER A 129 0.53 -14.65 13.04
CA SER A 129 -0.17 -13.99 14.12
C SER A 129 -0.30 -12.48 13.84
N VAL A 130 -1.46 -11.91 14.16
CA VAL A 130 -1.71 -10.46 14.07
C VAL A 130 -0.86 -9.65 15.04
N LEU A 131 -0.34 -10.29 16.09
CA LEU A 131 0.66 -9.72 16.98
C LEU A 131 1.98 -9.41 16.27
N ARG A 132 2.14 -9.91 15.03
CA ARG A 132 3.21 -9.54 14.10
C ARG A 132 2.61 -8.85 12.85
N PRO A 133 2.15 -7.58 12.95
CA PRO A 133 1.52 -6.88 11.83
C PRO A 133 2.41 -6.76 10.60
N ARG A 134 3.74 -6.69 10.79
CA ARG A 134 4.72 -6.67 9.69
C ARG A 134 4.71 -7.97 8.88
N GLN A 135 4.71 -9.11 9.56
CA GLN A 135 4.65 -10.42 8.91
C GLN A 135 3.30 -10.62 8.19
N CYS A 136 2.19 -10.21 8.81
CA CYS A 136 0.88 -10.19 8.17
C CYS A 136 0.87 -9.35 6.89
N ARG A 137 1.40 -8.11 6.96
CA ARG A 137 1.55 -7.23 5.79
C ARG A 137 2.39 -7.88 4.71
N ARG A 138 3.56 -8.42 5.05
CA ARG A 138 4.45 -9.07 4.09
C ARG A 138 3.71 -10.19 3.35
N MET A 139 3.05 -11.07 4.09
CA MET A 139 2.31 -12.20 3.52
C MET A 139 1.15 -11.76 2.62
N VAL A 140 0.37 -10.76 3.02
CA VAL A 140 -0.77 -10.28 2.22
C VAL A 140 -0.32 -9.56 0.95
N PHE A 141 0.76 -8.77 1.02
CA PHE A 141 1.19 -7.95 -0.11
C PHE A 141 2.26 -8.60 -1.00
N GLN A 142 2.94 -9.66 -0.55
CA GLN A 142 3.97 -10.35 -1.33
C GLN A 142 3.40 -11.02 -2.59
N PRO A 143 2.26 -11.75 -2.56
CA PRO A 143 1.63 -12.26 -3.77
C PRO A 143 1.24 -11.14 -4.74
N THR A 144 0.72 -10.03 -4.20
CA THR A 144 0.35 -8.85 -4.99
C THR A 144 1.57 -8.18 -5.60
N ARG A 145 2.69 -8.12 -4.88
CA ARG A 145 3.97 -7.62 -5.39
C ARG A 145 4.52 -8.51 -6.49
N HIS A 146 4.48 -9.83 -6.36
CA HIS A 146 4.91 -10.72 -7.45
C HIS A 146 3.97 -10.65 -8.66
N ALA A 147 2.66 -10.56 -8.44
CA ALA A 147 1.69 -10.40 -9.53
C ALA A 147 1.86 -9.06 -10.25
N LEU A 148 2.05 -7.97 -9.49
CA LEU A 148 2.34 -6.65 -10.04
C LEU A 148 3.71 -6.61 -10.72
N ALA A 149 4.76 -7.17 -10.12
CA ALA A 149 6.09 -7.24 -10.72
C ALA A 149 6.08 -8.05 -12.02
N LYS A 150 5.27 -9.12 -12.10
CA LYS A 150 5.04 -9.86 -13.34
C LYS A 150 4.31 -9.01 -14.38
N LEU A 151 3.20 -8.35 -14.00
CA LEU A 151 2.47 -7.46 -14.90
C LEU A 151 3.32 -6.26 -15.38
N PHE A 152 4.16 -5.72 -14.51
CA PHE A 152 5.08 -4.63 -14.83
C PHE A 152 6.25 -5.13 -15.68
N GLY A 153 6.81 -6.31 -15.39
CA GLY A 153 7.81 -6.95 -16.24
C GLY A 153 7.26 -7.18 -17.65
N ASP A 154 6.06 -7.78 -17.75
CA ASP A 154 5.35 -7.98 -19.00
C ASP A 154 5.07 -6.65 -19.72
N TRP A 155 4.73 -5.58 -18.98
CA TRP A 155 4.50 -4.25 -19.54
C TRP A 155 5.79 -3.57 -20.03
N VAL A 156 6.88 -3.64 -19.27
CA VAL A 156 8.19 -3.09 -19.65
C VAL A 156 8.75 -3.84 -20.85
N SER A 157 8.69 -5.18 -20.86
CA SER A 157 9.05 -5.99 -22.02
C SER A 157 8.17 -5.68 -23.23
N SER A 158 6.86 -5.50 -23.03
CA SER A 158 5.96 -5.12 -24.12
C SER A 158 6.25 -3.72 -24.65
N ARG A 159 6.70 -2.79 -23.80
CA ARG A 159 7.09 -1.43 -24.20
C ARG A 159 8.44 -1.41 -24.90
N ALA A 160 9.42 -2.18 -24.41
CA ALA A 160 10.72 -2.36 -25.07
C ALA A 160 10.54 -2.94 -26.48
N LEU A 161 9.70 -3.97 -26.63
CA LEU A 161 9.33 -4.51 -27.94
C LEU A 161 8.62 -3.47 -28.82
N GLN A 162 7.83 -2.58 -28.23
CA GLN A 162 7.15 -1.50 -28.96
C GLN A 162 8.11 -0.38 -29.39
N GLU A 163 9.13 -0.09 -28.59
CA GLU A 163 10.19 0.88 -28.90
C GLU A 163 11.19 0.32 -29.91
N GLU A 164 11.52 -0.97 -29.85
CA GLU A 164 12.26 -1.68 -30.90
C GLU A 164 11.49 -1.73 -32.22
N ALA A 165 10.18 -2.00 -32.18
CA ALA A 165 9.33 -1.93 -33.36
C ALA A 165 9.32 -0.51 -33.97
N ARG A 166 9.28 0.53 -33.14
CA ARG A 166 9.37 1.93 -33.60
C ARG A 166 10.73 2.30 -34.16
N ARG A 167 11.82 1.79 -33.58
CA ARG A 167 13.17 1.96 -34.15
C ARG A 167 13.27 1.29 -35.51
N GLY A 168 12.76 0.06 -35.64
CA GLY A 168 12.69 -0.66 -36.91
C GLY A 168 11.82 0.04 -37.96
N GLU A 169 10.71 0.68 -37.56
CA GLU A 169 9.85 1.48 -38.45
C GLU A 169 10.55 2.75 -38.94
N SER A 170 11.40 3.37 -38.12
CA SER A 170 12.17 4.57 -38.52
C SER A 170 13.29 4.27 -39.52
N GLU A 171 13.88 3.07 -39.47
CA GLU A 171 14.89 2.62 -40.44
C GLU A 171 14.27 1.94 -41.69
N GLY A 172 13.03 1.43 -41.59
CA GLY A 172 12.34 0.72 -42.66
C GLY A 172 11.58 1.59 -43.68
N MET A 173 11.33 2.86 -43.38
CA MET A 173 10.47 3.76 -44.19
C MET A 173 11.10 4.20 -45.54
N LYS A 174 12.16 3.54 -46.03
CA LYS A 174 12.74 3.77 -47.36
C LYS A 174 12.62 2.58 -48.32
N ARG A 175 11.88 1.52 -47.99
CA ARG A 175 11.55 0.45 -48.94
C ARG A 175 10.06 0.42 -49.23
N ALA A 176 9.66 1.08 -50.31
CA ALA A 176 8.30 1.04 -50.84
C ALA A 176 7.93 -0.41 -51.20
N GLY A 177 7.01 -1.01 -50.45
CA GLY A 177 6.48 -2.36 -50.68
C GLY A 177 6.38 -3.27 -49.45
N GLY A 178 6.74 -2.81 -48.25
CA GLY A 178 6.68 -3.63 -47.03
C GLY A 178 5.26 -3.96 -46.57
N GLU A 179 4.96 -5.25 -46.41
CA GLU A 179 3.72 -5.74 -45.81
C GLU A 179 3.52 -5.13 -44.41
N MET A 180 2.32 -4.58 -44.15
CA MET A 180 1.98 -3.97 -42.87
C MET A 180 1.96 -5.05 -41.77
N THR A 181 2.76 -4.85 -40.72
CA THR A 181 2.78 -5.79 -39.58
C THR A 181 1.44 -5.79 -38.84
N ILE A 182 1.09 -6.92 -38.20
CA ILE A 182 -0.16 -7.03 -37.40
C ILE A 182 -0.19 -5.98 -36.29
N ALA A 183 0.95 -5.67 -35.68
CA ALA A 183 1.06 -4.64 -34.65
C ALA A 183 0.75 -3.24 -35.20
N ALA A 184 1.32 -2.89 -36.36
CA ALA A 184 1.03 -1.61 -37.02
C ALA A 184 -0.45 -1.50 -37.43
N PHE A 185 -1.03 -2.59 -37.94
CA PHE A 185 -2.46 -2.66 -38.23
C PHE A 185 -3.32 -2.41 -36.98
N LEU A 186 -3.03 -3.09 -35.86
CA LEU A 186 -3.78 -2.92 -34.61
C LEU A 186 -3.66 -1.51 -34.01
N ALA A 187 -2.50 -0.86 -34.17
CA ALA A 187 -2.31 0.53 -33.74
C ALA A 187 -3.19 1.48 -34.56
N LEU A 188 -3.22 1.32 -35.88
CA LEU A 188 -4.01 2.13 -36.79
C LEU A 188 -5.52 1.96 -36.53
N VAL A 189 -5.98 0.72 -36.33
CA VAL A 189 -7.39 0.44 -35.99
C VAL A 189 -7.77 1.04 -34.63
N LYS A 190 -6.88 0.97 -33.63
CA LYS A 190 -7.12 1.55 -32.30
C LYS A 190 -7.29 3.06 -32.36
N GLU A 191 -6.43 3.75 -33.11
CA GLU A 191 -6.49 5.19 -33.29
C GLU A 191 -7.78 5.61 -34.01
N ARG A 192 -8.15 4.90 -35.09
CA ARG A 192 -9.35 5.18 -35.88
C ARG A 192 -10.63 4.98 -35.10
N LEU A 193 -10.78 3.84 -34.42
CA LEU A 193 -11.96 3.53 -33.61
C LEU A 193 -12.05 4.41 -32.36
N ARG A 194 -10.92 4.85 -31.80
CA ARG A 194 -10.91 5.85 -30.72
C ARG A 194 -11.46 7.20 -31.21
N GLY A 195 -11.02 7.66 -32.38
CA GLY A 195 -11.51 8.90 -32.98
C GLY A 195 -13.00 8.86 -33.31
N ALA A 196 -13.54 7.68 -33.66
CA ALA A 196 -14.96 7.46 -33.91
C ALA A 196 -15.81 7.19 -32.65
N GLY A 197 -15.20 7.07 -31.47
CA GLY A 197 -15.91 6.70 -30.23
C GLY A 197 -16.32 5.21 -30.13
N GLU A 198 -15.80 4.36 -31.01
CA GLU A 198 -16.16 2.94 -31.15
C GLU A 198 -15.17 1.99 -30.44
N MET A 199 -14.67 2.39 -29.27
CA MET A 199 -13.75 1.56 -28.47
C MET A 199 -14.27 0.14 -28.14
N PRO A 200 -15.59 -0.09 -27.92
CA PRO A 200 -16.11 -1.45 -27.72
C PRO A 200 -15.88 -2.37 -28.93
N THR A 201 -15.91 -1.83 -30.15
CA THR A 201 -15.64 -2.58 -31.39
C THR A 201 -14.19 -3.03 -31.46
N TYR A 202 -13.25 -2.20 -31.00
CA TYR A 202 -11.83 -2.55 -30.90
C TYR A 202 -11.58 -3.72 -29.94
N VAL A 203 -12.28 -3.75 -28.79
CA VAL A 203 -12.16 -4.87 -27.84
C VAL A 203 -12.69 -6.17 -28.46
N LYS A 204 -13.85 -6.13 -29.14
CA LYS A 204 -14.41 -7.29 -29.87
C LYS A 204 -13.47 -7.79 -30.96
N LEU A 205 -12.79 -6.89 -31.65
CA LEU A 205 -11.77 -7.22 -32.65
C LEU A 205 -10.59 -7.99 -32.02
N LEU A 206 -10.05 -7.50 -30.88
CA LEU A 206 -8.97 -8.18 -30.17
C LEU A 206 -9.38 -9.57 -29.69
N THR A 207 -10.59 -9.73 -29.17
CA THR A 207 -11.13 -11.04 -28.77
C THR A 207 -11.27 -11.97 -29.97
N SER A 208 -11.76 -11.46 -31.10
CA SER A 208 -11.92 -12.25 -32.33
C SER A 208 -10.57 -12.71 -32.89
N MET A 209 -9.57 -11.82 -32.94
CA MET A 209 -8.21 -12.17 -33.36
C MET A 209 -7.55 -13.19 -32.42
N LYS A 210 -7.74 -13.07 -31.10
CA LYS A 210 -7.26 -14.06 -30.12
C LYS A 210 -7.87 -15.44 -30.34
N ASN A 211 -9.12 -15.49 -30.81
CA ASN A 211 -9.82 -16.72 -31.14
C ASN A 211 -9.55 -17.22 -32.58
N ASN A 212 -8.56 -16.65 -33.27
CA ASN A 212 -8.22 -16.97 -34.66
C ASN A 212 -9.40 -16.78 -35.63
N ALA A 213 -10.24 -15.75 -35.41
CA ALA A 213 -11.33 -15.39 -36.31
C ALA A 213 -10.82 -15.15 -37.74
N GLY A 214 -11.58 -15.65 -38.72
CA GLY A 214 -11.21 -15.51 -40.13
C GLY A 214 -11.28 -14.06 -40.62
N LYS A 215 -10.58 -13.75 -41.73
CA LYS A 215 -10.55 -12.41 -42.36
C LYS A 215 -11.97 -11.84 -42.58
N GLY A 216 -12.94 -12.69 -42.91
CA GLY A 216 -14.34 -12.28 -43.10
C GLY A 216 -15.04 -11.79 -41.83
N GLU A 217 -14.76 -12.39 -40.67
CA GLU A 217 -15.34 -11.94 -39.39
C GLU A 217 -14.71 -10.63 -38.92
N ILE A 218 -13.39 -10.51 -39.08
CA ILE A 218 -12.64 -9.27 -38.83
C ILE A 218 -13.17 -8.15 -39.74
N ALA A 219 -13.42 -8.43 -41.02
CA ALA A 219 -13.98 -7.46 -41.95
C ALA A 219 -15.41 -7.02 -41.57
N LYS A 220 -16.25 -7.93 -41.05
CA LYS A 220 -17.58 -7.59 -40.54
C LYS A 220 -17.53 -6.63 -39.35
N LEU A 221 -16.58 -6.82 -38.43
CA LEU A 221 -16.38 -5.91 -37.29
C LEU A 221 -15.89 -4.52 -37.70
N LEU A 222 -15.24 -4.41 -38.87
CA LEU A 222 -14.70 -3.18 -39.42
C LEU A 222 -15.52 -2.62 -40.59
N ALA A 223 -16.77 -3.05 -40.77
CA ALA A 223 -17.59 -2.71 -41.94
C ALA A 223 -17.81 -1.19 -42.12
N GLY A 224 -17.75 -0.39 -41.06
CA GLY A 224 -17.83 1.08 -41.12
C GLY A 224 -16.53 1.79 -41.55
N HIS A 225 -15.43 1.05 -41.70
CA HIS A 225 -14.08 1.60 -41.95
C HIS A 225 -13.41 0.87 -43.13
N PRO A 226 -13.81 1.13 -44.38
CA PRO A 226 -13.36 0.38 -45.56
C PRO A 226 -11.85 0.49 -45.82
N ASP A 227 -11.23 1.60 -45.40
CA ASP A 227 -9.79 1.82 -45.43
C ASP A 227 -9.04 0.81 -44.55
N LEU A 228 -9.60 0.45 -43.39
CA LEU A 228 -9.03 -0.57 -42.51
C LEU A 228 -9.21 -1.98 -43.10
N VAL A 229 -10.34 -2.26 -43.74
CA VAL A 229 -10.63 -3.58 -44.33
C VAL A 229 -9.64 -3.94 -45.43
N SER A 230 -9.24 -2.97 -46.26
CA SER A 230 -8.22 -3.17 -47.30
C SER A 230 -6.83 -3.50 -46.75
N LYS A 231 -6.55 -3.13 -45.49
CA LYS A 231 -5.25 -3.30 -44.82
C LYS A 231 -5.17 -4.53 -43.92
N ILE A 232 -6.21 -5.38 -43.88
CA ILE A 232 -6.19 -6.59 -43.05
C ILE A 232 -5.09 -7.53 -43.58
N PRO A 233 -4.05 -7.82 -42.76
CA PRO A 233 -2.94 -8.68 -43.18
C PRO A 233 -3.48 -10.07 -43.56
N ALA A 234 -2.93 -10.66 -44.62
CA ALA A 234 -3.25 -12.03 -44.98
C ALA A 234 -2.80 -12.96 -43.85
N PRO A 235 -3.62 -13.95 -43.44
CA PRO A 235 -3.17 -14.95 -42.48
C PRO A 235 -1.92 -15.62 -43.06
N LYS A 236 -0.85 -15.73 -42.26
CA LYS A 236 0.39 -16.40 -42.69
C LYS A 236 0.02 -17.82 -43.12
N ALA A 237 0.17 -18.09 -44.42
CA ALA A 237 -0.10 -19.39 -45.03
C ALA A 237 0.90 -20.41 -44.45
N GLY A 238 0.49 -21.10 -43.37
CA GLY A 238 1.37 -22.02 -42.65
C GLY A 238 0.77 -22.60 -41.37
N ALA A 239 -0.26 -21.97 -40.80
CA ALA A 239 -0.99 -22.56 -39.66
C ALA A 239 -2.00 -23.60 -40.17
N LYS A 240 -1.64 -24.88 -40.10
CA LYS A 240 -2.60 -26.00 -40.32
C LYS A 240 -3.75 -25.87 -39.30
N PRO A 241 -5.02 -26.08 -39.70
CA PRO A 241 -6.14 -26.05 -38.77
C PRO A 241 -5.95 -27.09 -37.66
N GLN A 242 -5.91 -26.68 -36.39
CA GLN A 242 -5.98 -27.62 -35.28
C GLN A 242 -7.40 -28.15 -35.17
N GLU A 243 -7.58 -29.38 -35.65
CA GLU A 243 -8.79 -30.17 -35.46
C GLU A 243 -8.88 -30.62 -34.00
N LYS A 244 -9.99 -30.27 -33.33
CA LYS A 244 -10.23 -30.48 -31.90
C LYS A 244 -10.59 -31.95 -31.64
N PRO A 245 -9.89 -32.71 -30.77
CA PRO A 245 -10.31 -34.07 -30.45
C PRO A 245 -11.55 -34.10 -29.55
N ARG A 246 -12.45 -35.00 -29.95
CA ARG A 246 -13.74 -35.37 -29.38
C ARG A 246 -13.60 -36.06 -28.02
N ALA A 247 -14.46 -35.70 -27.07
CA ALA A 247 -14.54 -36.29 -25.74
C ALA A 247 -15.08 -37.73 -25.76
N THR A 248 -14.59 -38.56 -24.84
CA THR A 248 -15.19 -39.84 -24.44
C THR A 248 -15.30 -39.96 -22.91
N PRO A 249 -16.21 -40.81 -22.39
CA PRO A 249 -16.87 -40.62 -21.11
C PRO A 249 -16.48 -41.60 -19.99
N VAL A 250 -16.76 -41.16 -18.75
CA VAL A 250 -17.30 -41.87 -17.57
C VAL A 250 -16.89 -43.33 -17.30
N THR A 251 -16.34 -43.59 -16.11
CA THR A 251 -16.71 -44.79 -15.31
C THR A 251 -16.41 -44.60 -13.82
N SER A 252 -17.45 -44.72 -12.97
CA SER A 252 -17.37 -45.03 -11.53
C SER A 252 -17.40 -46.55 -11.32
N PRO A 253 -16.98 -47.07 -10.14
CA PRO A 253 -17.98 -47.63 -9.19
C PRO A 253 -17.61 -47.47 -7.69
N ALA A 254 -18.62 -47.26 -6.81
CA ALA A 254 -19.18 -48.17 -5.79
C ALA A 254 -18.16 -48.66 -4.71
N ALA A 255 -18.21 -48.22 -3.44
CA ALA A 255 -19.17 -48.50 -2.34
C ALA A 255 -19.11 -49.93 -1.78
N THR A 256 -18.63 -50.11 -0.53
CA THR A 256 -19.31 -50.84 0.58
C THR A 256 -18.55 -50.74 1.92
N PRO A 257 -19.23 -50.99 3.07
CA PRO A 257 -18.80 -50.63 4.43
C PRO A 257 -18.49 -51.84 5.34
N ALA A 258 -17.96 -51.57 6.53
CA ALA A 258 -18.15 -52.30 7.80
C ALA A 258 -17.33 -51.59 8.90
N THR A 259 -17.46 -51.71 10.23
CA THR A 259 -18.46 -52.09 11.25
C THR A 259 -17.65 -52.17 12.57
N ALA A 260 -18.20 -51.72 13.72
CA ALA A 260 -17.85 -52.14 15.11
C ALA A 260 -16.41 -51.84 15.66
N ALA A 261 -16.15 -51.64 16.95
CA ALA A 261 -16.94 -51.54 18.19
C ALA A 261 -15.97 -51.16 19.35
N ALA A 262 -16.53 -50.56 20.42
CA ALA A 262 -16.19 -50.69 21.85
C ALA A 262 -14.73 -50.34 22.31
N ALA A 263 -14.39 -49.95 23.54
CA ALA A 263 -15.04 -49.91 24.85
C ALA A 263 -14.18 -49.03 25.81
N THR A 264 -14.78 -48.53 26.91
CA THR A 264 -14.24 -48.37 28.32
C THR A 264 -12.82 -47.83 28.58
N ALA A 265 -12.50 -47.06 29.64
CA ALA A 265 -13.10 -46.82 30.95
C ALA A 265 -12.49 -45.56 31.64
N ALA A 266 -13.24 -45.06 32.62
CA ALA A 266 -12.89 -44.40 33.90
C ALA A 266 -11.43 -44.04 34.23
N THR A 267 -11.22 -42.95 35.01
CA THR A 267 -10.75 -42.99 36.41
C THR A 267 -10.55 -41.57 37.03
N THR A 268 -11.24 -41.36 38.15
CA THR A 268 -11.09 -40.47 39.34
C THR A 268 -10.22 -39.19 39.37
N ALA A 269 -10.90 -38.10 39.79
CA ALA A 269 -10.66 -37.22 40.95
C ALA A 269 -9.29 -37.16 41.67
N THR A 270 -8.82 -35.92 41.90
CA THR A 270 -8.20 -35.50 43.16
C THR A 270 -8.45 -34.02 43.45
N ALA A 271 -8.82 -33.72 44.69
CA ALA A 271 -9.02 -32.40 45.28
C ALA A 271 -7.74 -31.89 46.00
N ALA A 272 -7.84 -30.67 46.55
CA ALA A 272 -6.91 -29.91 47.41
C ALA A 272 -6.01 -28.91 46.63
N ALA A 273 -5.73 -27.69 47.08
CA ALA A 273 -5.91 -27.06 48.38
C ALA A 273 -6.06 -25.53 48.23
N ARG A 274 -6.75 -24.92 49.21
CA ARG A 274 -6.80 -23.49 49.48
C ARG A 274 -5.44 -22.98 49.97
N GLU A 275 -4.94 -21.89 49.40
CA GLU A 275 -4.01 -21.00 50.08
C GLU A 275 -4.58 -19.57 50.13
N LYS A 276 -4.76 -19.07 51.36
CA LYS A 276 -5.03 -17.67 51.67
C LYS A 276 -3.74 -16.88 51.46
N LYS A 277 -3.75 -15.86 50.61
CA LYS A 277 -2.67 -14.86 50.59
C LYS A 277 -3.20 -13.47 50.95
N VAL A 278 -2.43 -12.88 51.85
CA VAL A 278 -2.64 -11.70 52.67
C VAL A 278 -2.64 -10.42 51.82
N GLN A 279 -3.61 -9.56 52.10
CA GLN A 279 -3.82 -8.24 51.51
C GLN A 279 -2.98 -7.19 52.26
N PRO A 280 -2.11 -6.40 51.60
CA PRO A 280 -1.40 -5.32 52.28
C PRO A 280 -2.29 -4.07 52.40
N GLN A 281 -2.27 -3.50 53.61
CA GLN A 281 -2.97 -2.27 54.00
C GLN A 281 -2.46 -1.05 53.22
N ALA A 282 -3.41 -0.22 52.76
CA ALA A 282 -3.13 1.12 52.25
C ALA A 282 -2.90 2.12 53.41
N PRO A 283 -1.98 3.09 53.26
CA PRO A 283 -1.75 4.11 54.28
C PRO A 283 -2.92 5.10 54.36
N SER A 284 -3.38 5.36 55.58
CA SER A 284 -4.37 6.38 55.90
C SER A 284 -3.76 7.77 55.71
N ILE A 285 -4.33 8.56 54.80
CA ILE A 285 -4.03 9.99 54.68
C ILE A 285 -5.04 10.75 55.54
N SER A 286 -4.50 11.57 56.43
CA SER A 286 -5.20 12.45 57.36
C SER A 286 -6.08 13.47 56.65
N LYS A 287 -7.31 13.63 57.17
CA LYS A 287 -8.25 14.70 56.82
C LYS A 287 -7.73 16.05 57.32
N THR A 288 -7.41 16.96 56.41
CA THR A 288 -7.39 18.41 56.70
C THR A 288 -7.99 19.19 55.53
N ASP A 289 -8.84 20.14 55.90
CA ASP A 289 -9.37 21.29 55.18
C ASP A 289 -10.36 21.09 54.02
N ALA A 290 -11.63 21.20 54.40
CA ALA A 290 -12.76 21.48 53.54
C ALA A 290 -12.65 22.90 52.94
N GLY A 291 -11.84 23.03 51.88
CA GLY A 291 -11.91 24.15 50.96
C GLY A 291 -13.10 23.95 50.01
N THR A 292 -14.02 24.91 49.98
CA THR A 292 -15.17 24.99 49.07
C THR A 292 -14.74 24.76 47.62
N VAL A 293 -14.94 23.54 47.12
CA VAL A 293 -14.75 23.18 45.72
C VAL A 293 -15.83 23.90 44.92
N ARG A 294 -15.50 25.05 44.33
CA ARG A 294 -16.31 25.64 43.26
C ARG A 294 -16.46 24.57 42.19
N ALA A 295 -17.70 24.20 41.89
CA ALA A 295 -18.03 23.33 40.78
C ALA A 295 -17.32 23.89 39.54
N ARG A 296 -16.33 23.13 39.02
CA ARG A 296 -15.69 23.47 37.75
C ARG A 296 -16.81 23.46 36.72
N GLU A 297 -17.12 24.62 36.14
CA GLU A 297 -17.99 24.71 34.98
C GLU A 297 -17.54 23.67 33.96
N ALA A 298 -18.50 22.91 33.43
CA ALA A 298 -18.22 21.92 32.41
C ALA A 298 -17.57 22.63 31.22
N VAL A 299 -16.27 22.39 31.01
CA VAL A 299 -15.55 22.91 29.86
C VAL A 299 -16.19 22.27 28.64
N ASP A 300 -16.86 23.08 27.83
CA ASP A 300 -17.37 22.64 26.53
C ASP A 300 -16.19 22.23 25.65
N VAL A 301 -15.98 20.91 25.55
CA VAL A 301 -14.85 20.30 24.84
C VAL A 301 -14.86 20.70 23.37
N GLU A 302 -16.04 20.93 22.79
CA GLU A 302 -16.15 21.30 21.38
C GLU A 302 -15.60 22.72 21.15
N SER A 303 -16.01 23.72 21.92
CA SER A 303 -15.51 25.08 21.75
C SER A 303 -14.10 25.31 22.31
N ALA A 304 -13.74 24.64 23.41
CA ALA A 304 -12.45 24.85 24.08
C ALA A 304 -11.30 24.04 23.46
N VAL A 305 -11.59 22.85 22.92
CA VAL A 305 -10.55 21.94 22.42
C VAL A 305 -10.69 21.70 20.92
N LEU A 306 -11.89 21.43 20.39
CA LEU A 306 -12.04 21.00 19.00
C LEU A 306 -12.13 22.17 18.02
N ALA A 307 -12.81 23.26 18.36
CA ALA A 307 -12.94 24.44 17.52
C ALA A 307 -11.58 25.10 17.18
N PRO A 308 -10.61 25.22 18.11
CA PRO A 308 -9.25 25.66 17.78
C PRO A 308 -8.49 24.68 16.87
N LEU A 309 -8.88 23.41 16.84
CA LEU A 309 -8.25 22.36 16.04
C LEU A 309 -8.85 22.20 14.65
N ARG A 310 -10.10 22.63 14.39
CA ARG A 310 -10.73 22.60 13.07
C ARG A 310 -9.92 23.34 11.97
N PRO A 311 -9.40 24.56 12.17
CA PRO A 311 -8.53 25.20 11.17
C PRO A 311 -7.18 24.48 11.01
N LEU A 312 -6.84 23.53 11.88
CA LEU A 312 -5.64 22.72 11.81
C LEU A 312 -5.84 21.39 11.05
N ALA A 313 -6.99 21.17 10.40
CA ALA A 313 -7.17 19.96 9.59
C ALA A 313 -6.07 19.78 8.53
N PRO A 314 -5.64 20.84 7.79
CA PRO A 314 -4.50 20.74 6.89
C PRO A 314 -3.18 20.47 7.61
N ALA A 315 -2.95 21.11 8.77
CA ALA A 315 -1.75 20.90 9.58
C ALA A 315 -1.66 19.46 10.13
N ALA A 316 -2.77 18.88 10.58
CA ALA A 316 -2.85 17.49 11.01
C ALA A 316 -2.70 16.52 9.82
N GLY A 317 -3.21 16.90 8.64
CA GLY A 317 -2.92 16.21 7.38
C GLY A 317 -1.43 16.19 7.08
N LEU A 318 -0.78 17.36 7.15
CA LEU A 318 0.64 17.53 6.90
C LEU A 318 1.48 16.70 7.87
N VAL A 319 1.17 16.72 9.17
CA VAL A 319 1.87 15.91 10.17
C VAL A 319 1.77 14.41 9.87
N ARG A 320 0.57 13.93 9.50
CA ARG A 320 0.36 12.52 9.14
C ARG A 320 1.10 12.13 7.87
N LEU A 321 1.15 13.01 6.89
CA LEU A 321 1.79 12.75 5.61
C LEU A 321 3.32 12.84 5.73
N ALA A 322 3.84 13.91 6.32
CA ALA A 322 5.27 14.16 6.51
C ALA A 322 5.93 13.11 7.42
N ILE A 323 5.22 12.61 8.44
CA ILE A 323 5.75 11.66 9.42
C ILE A 323 5.08 10.29 9.28
N ARG A 324 5.48 9.54 8.24
CA ARG A 324 4.97 8.20 7.96
C ARG A 324 5.30 7.19 9.08
N ARG A 325 6.53 7.23 9.58
CA ARG A 325 7.08 6.26 10.56
C ARG A 325 7.71 6.89 11.81
N GLY A 326 7.33 8.10 12.17
CA GLY A 326 7.90 8.79 13.34
C GLY A 326 7.17 8.54 14.66
N ARG A 327 7.87 8.86 15.75
CA ARG A 327 7.37 8.74 17.12
C ARG A 327 6.28 9.79 17.39
N PRO A 328 5.36 9.56 18.36
CA PRO A 328 4.36 10.54 18.74
C PRO A 328 4.93 11.91 19.13
N SER A 329 6.14 11.94 19.74
CA SER A 329 6.84 13.17 20.11
C SER A 329 7.20 14.04 18.91
N GLN A 330 7.71 13.45 17.82
CA GLN A 330 8.03 14.17 16.57
C GLN A 330 6.77 14.78 15.94
N ARG A 331 5.66 14.02 15.93
CA ARG A 331 4.36 14.51 15.44
C ARG A 331 3.86 15.70 16.25
N LEU A 332 3.99 15.63 17.57
CA LEU A 332 3.59 16.71 18.46
C LEU A 332 4.49 17.94 18.30
N ARG A 333 5.80 17.75 18.11
CA ARG A 333 6.78 18.82 17.85
C ARG A 333 6.44 19.57 16.55
N LEU A 334 6.22 18.84 15.45
CA LEU A 334 5.77 19.42 14.18
C LEU A 334 4.41 20.12 14.31
N LEU A 335 3.44 19.52 15.01
CA LEU A 335 2.12 20.14 15.19
C LEU A 335 2.21 21.46 15.98
N ARG A 336 3.00 21.49 17.06
CA ARG A 336 3.25 22.72 17.85
C ARG A 336 3.92 23.81 17.01
N TYR A 337 4.87 23.42 16.15
CA TYR A 337 5.51 24.32 15.21
C TYR A 337 4.50 24.94 14.23
N LEU A 338 3.63 24.13 13.64
CA LEU A 338 2.58 24.62 12.72
C LEU A 338 1.58 25.54 13.45
N GLN A 339 1.25 25.22 14.70
CA GLN A 339 0.36 26.04 15.53
C GLN A 339 0.98 27.40 15.90
N SER A 340 2.28 27.44 16.23
CA SER A 340 2.95 28.70 16.54
C SER A 340 3.04 29.61 15.31
N GLY A 341 3.33 29.04 14.13
CA GLY A 341 3.31 29.76 12.86
C GLY A 341 1.93 30.31 12.49
N ALA A 342 0.87 29.54 12.72
CA ALA A 342 -0.51 29.99 12.49
C ALA A 342 -0.92 31.15 13.39
N ARG A 343 -0.49 31.16 14.66
CA ARG A 343 -0.75 32.26 15.60
C ARG A 343 -0.01 33.54 15.23
N ALA A 344 1.23 33.43 14.76
CA ALA A 344 2.02 34.59 14.31
C ALA A 344 1.37 35.32 13.11
N LYS A 345 0.60 34.61 12.28
CA LYS A 345 -0.08 35.17 11.10
C LYS A 345 -1.28 36.06 11.42
N GLY A 346 -1.87 35.98 12.61
CA GLY A 346 -2.98 36.85 13.00
C GLY A 346 -2.62 38.34 13.06
N ALA A 347 -1.32 38.67 13.10
CA ALA A 347 -0.83 40.03 13.27
C ALA A 347 -0.51 40.79 11.97
N GLY A 348 -0.59 40.16 10.80
CA GLY A 348 -0.35 40.83 9.53
C GLY A 348 -0.44 39.85 8.38
N ALA A 349 -1.16 40.24 7.32
CA ALA A 349 -1.31 39.46 6.09
C ALA A 349 0.05 39.25 5.41
N ARG A 350 0.82 38.26 5.89
CA ARG A 350 2.08 37.87 5.26
C ARG A 350 1.80 37.43 3.83
N LEU A 351 2.65 37.90 2.93
CA LEU A 351 2.69 37.40 1.56
C LEU A 351 2.88 35.88 1.61
N ARG A 352 1.96 35.16 0.98
CA ARG A 352 2.02 33.71 0.82
C ARG A 352 2.95 33.45 -0.34
N GLU A 353 4.15 32.96 -0.07
CA GLU A 353 5.16 32.69 -1.10
C GLU A 353 5.50 31.20 -1.13
N VAL A 354 5.72 30.67 -2.34
CA VAL A 354 6.27 29.35 -2.59
C VAL A 354 7.54 29.52 -3.39
N PHE A 355 8.60 28.87 -2.95
CA PHE A 355 9.88 28.85 -3.65
C PHE A 355 10.04 27.54 -4.39
N LEU A 356 10.24 27.61 -5.70
CA LEU A 356 10.54 26.47 -6.56
C LEU A 356 12.02 26.56 -6.92
N VAL A 357 12.85 25.75 -6.24
CA VAL A 357 14.30 25.75 -6.42
C VAL A 357 14.71 24.63 -7.35
N GLN A 358 15.32 25.01 -8.47
CA GLN A 358 16.02 24.08 -9.35
C GLN A 358 17.46 23.94 -8.87
N ARG A 359 17.82 22.73 -8.44
CA ARG A 359 19.15 22.40 -7.94
C ARG A 359 20.06 21.97 -9.10
N SER A 360 21.27 22.52 -9.19
CA SER A 360 22.31 22.00 -10.08
C SER A 360 22.80 20.63 -9.60
N GLU A 361 23.38 19.83 -10.48
CA GLU A 361 24.02 18.56 -10.09
C GLU A 361 25.18 18.77 -9.10
N ALA A 362 25.80 19.95 -9.10
CA ALA A 362 26.91 20.30 -8.23
C ALA A 362 26.47 20.76 -6.83
N ALA A 363 25.24 21.27 -6.70
CA ALA A 363 24.74 21.82 -5.44
C ALA A 363 24.28 20.70 -4.48
N GLU A 364 24.94 20.61 -3.34
CA GLU A 364 24.50 19.72 -2.26
C GLU A 364 23.18 20.22 -1.67
N PHE A 365 22.29 19.28 -1.32
CA PHE A 365 20.97 19.59 -0.76
C PHE A 365 21.07 20.49 0.49
N GLY A 366 22.05 20.24 1.36
CA GLY A 366 22.29 21.05 2.56
C GLY A 366 22.56 22.52 2.25
N GLN A 367 23.28 22.83 1.17
CA GLN A 367 23.58 24.20 0.76
C GLN A 367 22.32 24.95 0.32
N VAL A 368 21.43 24.26 -0.39
CA VAL A 368 20.12 24.80 -0.78
C VAL A 368 19.28 25.14 0.46
N VAL A 369 19.24 24.23 1.42
CA VAL A 369 18.51 24.45 2.68
C VAL A 369 19.08 25.63 3.47
N GLU A 370 20.40 25.73 3.60
CA GLU A 370 21.05 26.85 4.30
C GLU A 370 20.83 28.20 3.61
N ALA A 371 20.97 28.25 2.29
CA ALA A 371 20.70 29.46 1.52
C ALA A 371 19.25 29.94 1.69
N MET A 372 18.30 29.01 1.82
CA MET A 372 16.90 29.34 2.07
C MET A 372 16.61 29.70 3.53
N ARG A 373 17.29 29.09 4.50
CA ARG A 373 17.26 29.53 5.91
C ARG A 373 17.75 30.97 6.06
N ALA A 374 18.76 31.38 5.28
CA ALA A 374 19.23 32.75 5.26
C ALA A 374 18.17 33.74 4.73
N ARG A 375 17.37 33.32 3.74
CA ARG A 375 16.30 34.14 3.14
C ARG A 375 15.02 34.21 3.96
N LEU A 376 14.69 33.13 4.65
CA LEU A 376 13.49 33.01 5.47
C LEU A 376 13.91 32.96 6.95
N PRO A 377 14.10 34.11 7.61
CA PRO A 377 14.53 34.15 9.02
C PRO A 377 13.53 33.46 9.98
N GLU A 378 12.32 33.20 9.51
CA GLU A 378 11.28 32.40 10.19
C GLU A 378 11.63 30.90 10.27
N LEU A 379 12.57 30.46 9.44
CA LEU A 379 13.22 29.15 9.52
C LEU A 379 14.37 29.14 10.56
N ARG A 380 14.48 30.13 11.46
CA ARG A 380 15.39 30.06 12.60
C ARG A 380 14.67 29.39 13.78
N GLY A 381 15.12 28.19 14.17
CA GLY A 381 14.49 27.43 15.24
C GLY A 381 14.65 25.92 15.06
N ASP A 382 13.59 25.19 15.38
CA ASP A 382 13.51 23.73 15.32
C ASP A 382 13.80 23.19 13.91
N SER A 383 15.07 22.82 13.67
CA SER A 383 15.62 22.35 12.39
C SER A 383 14.75 21.24 11.77
N PHE A 384 14.32 20.30 12.62
CA PHE A 384 13.50 19.15 12.26
C PHE A 384 12.09 19.54 11.80
N ALA A 385 11.35 20.29 12.65
CA ALA A 385 9.98 20.67 12.33
C ALA A 385 9.91 21.59 11.11
N GLN A 386 10.91 22.47 10.96
CA GLN A 386 11.05 23.35 9.81
C GLN A 386 11.29 22.58 8.53
N ARG A 387 12.23 21.63 8.52
CA ARG A 387 12.50 20.79 7.35
C ARG A 387 11.24 20.05 6.92
N LEU A 388 10.53 19.41 7.85
CA LEU A 388 9.32 18.67 7.52
C LEU A 388 8.15 19.56 7.05
N ALA A 389 7.99 20.74 7.65
CA ALA A 389 6.90 21.66 7.29
C ALA A 389 7.15 22.40 5.98
N HIS A 390 8.38 22.89 5.77
CA HIS A 390 8.68 23.81 4.67
C HIS A 390 9.30 23.09 3.48
N ILE A 391 10.21 22.15 3.67
CA ILE A 391 11.10 21.68 2.58
C ILE A 391 10.49 20.45 1.90
N CYS A 392 9.97 20.58 0.69
CA CYS A 392 9.40 19.48 -0.09
C CYS A 392 10.42 19.01 -1.14
N ALA A 393 11.21 17.97 -0.82
CA ALA A 393 12.19 17.37 -1.72
C ALA A 393 11.87 15.90 -1.98
N VAL A 394 12.05 15.39 -3.20
CA VAL A 394 11.69 13.98 -3.55
C VAL A 394 12.47 12.98 -2.73
N THR A 395 13.71 13.33 -2.41
CA THR A 395 14.60 12.56 -1.55
C THR A 395 14.06 12.37 -0.13
N ASP A 396 13.28 13.32 0.42
CA ASP A 396 12.71 13.20 1.77
C ASP A 396 11.75 12.00 1.89
N TYR A 397 11.18 11.52 0.78
CA TYR A 397 10.35 10.31 0.79
C TYR A 397 11.14 9.07 1.22
N PHE A 398 12.44 9.05 0.93
CA PHE A 398 13.38 7.96 1.22
C PHE A 398 14.19 8.22 2.50
N THR A 399 14.00 9.37 3.14
CA THR A 399 14.69 9.73 4.39
C THR A 399 13.84 9.36 5.59
N THR A 400 14.40 8.58 6.50
CA THR A 400 13.83 8.40 7.84
C THR A 400 14.55 9.33 8.80
N PHE A 401 13.77 10.09 9.57
CA PHE A 401 14.32 11.01 10.56
C PHE A 401 14.30 10.37 11.94
N GLU A 402 15.47 10.11 12.50
CA GLU A 402 15.61 9.64 13.88
C GLU A 402 15.53 10.81 14.88
N LEU A 403 15.41 10.49 16.17
CA LEU A 403 15.21 11.51 17.23
C LEU A 403 16.38 12.49 17.35
N ASP A 404 17.58 12.03 17.03
CA ASP A 404 18.83 12.77 17.21
C ASP A 404 19.20 13.57 15.96
N GLU A 405 18.20 13.88 15.12
CA GLU A 405 18.37 14.57 13.84
C GLU A 405 19.25 13.80 12.84
N GLN A 406 19.56 12.53 13.15
CA GLN A 406 20.28 11.64 12.25
C GLN A 406 19.34 11.17 11.14
N GLU A 407 19.77 11.40 9.90
CA GLU A 407 19.03 11.06 8.69
C GLU A 407 19.54 9.73 8.16
N THR A 408 18.69 8.71 8.20
CA THR A 408 18.95 7.45 7.51
C THR A 408 18.26 7.49 6.15
N HIS A 409 19.08 7.61 5.10
CA HIS A 409 18.64 7.44 3.72
C HIS A 409 18.65 5.95 3.39
N ASP A 410 17.53 5.38 2.96
CA ASP A 410 17.48 4.00 2.48
C ASP A 410 17.70 3.98 0.95
N PRO A 411 18.91 3.68 0.46
CA PRO A 411 19.18 3.66 -0.98
C PRO A 411 18.46 2.53 -1.71
N ALA A 412 18.06 1.45 -1.03
CA ALA A 412 17.35 0.34 -1.66
C ALA A 412 15.92 0.73 -2.03
N ASP A 413 15.29 1.61 -1.25
CA ASP A 413 13.95 2.15 -1.54
C ASP A 413 13.97 3.19 -2.67
N ALA A 414 15.13 3.78 -3.02
CA ALA A 414 15.25 4.79 -4.09
C ALA A 414 15.15 4.22 -5.52
N GLN A 415 14.85 2.93 -5.68
CA GLN A 415 14.59 2.33 -7.00
C GLN A 415 13.44 3.04 -7.74
N ARG A 416 13.52 3.07 -9.09
CA ARG A 416 12.59 3.81 -9.99
C ARG A 416 11.11 3.57 -9.72
N ALA A 417 10.72 2.40 -9.22
CA ALA A 417 9.33 2.06 -8.90
C ALA A 417 8.71 2.97 -7.83
N ASN A 418 9.51 3.52 -6.91
CA ASN A 418 9.01 4.36 -5.82
C ASN A 418 9.05 5.86 -6.13
N ILE A 419 9.62 6.28 -7.28
CA ILE A 419 9.72 7.71 -7.65
C ILE A 419 8.33 8.33 -7.86
N LEU A 420 7.40 7.60 -8.50
CA LEU A 420 6.04 8.12 -8.72
C LEU A 420 5.30 8.34 -7.39
N ASP A 421 5.45 7.41 -6.45
CA ASP A 421 4.88 7.53 -5.11
C ASP A 421 5.53 8.68 -4.33
N ALA A 422 6.85 8.85 -4.44
CA ALA A 422 7.57 9.96 -3.84
C ALA A 422 7.08 11.32 -4.37
N ARG A 423 6.84 11.41 -5.68
CA ARG A 423 6.26 12.61 -6.33
C ARG A 423 4.86 12.90 -5.81
N ALA A 424 3.97 11.90 -5.81
CA ALA A 424 2.60 12.06 -5.33
C ALA A 424 2.57 12.45 -3.83
N TRP A 425 3.47 11.88 -3.03
CA TRP A 425 3.62 12.20 -1.62
C TRP A 425 4.06 13.66 -1.42
N ASN A 426 5.07 14.13 -2.16
CA ASN A 426 5.51 15.52 -2.08
C ASN A 426 4.47 16.51 -2.57
N GLU A 427 3.72 16.16 -3.60
CA GLU A 427 2.61 16.96 -4.07
C GLU A 427 1.55 17.16 -2.99
N GLY A 428 1.15 16.08 -2.32
CA GLY A 428 0.23 16.16 -1.19
C GLY A 428 0.82 16.98 -0.03
N ARG A 429 2.13 16.85 0.21
CA ARG A 429 2.83 17.56 1.29
C ARG A 429 2.91 19.06 1.02
N LEU A 430 3.27 19.46 -0.20
CA LEU A 430 3.27 20.85 -0.65
C LEU A 430 1.87 21.46 -0.53
N GLN A 431 0.85 20.74 -1.01
CA GLN A 431 -0.53 21.20 -0.94
C GLN A 431 -0.99 21.41 0.50
N LEU A 432 -0.80 20.42 1.38
CA LEU A 432 -1.19 20.52 2.79
C LEU A 432 -0.40 21.60 3.54
N ALA A 433 0.88 21.81 3.19
CA ALA A 433 1.67 22.91 3.70
C ALA A 433 1.07 24.27 3.31
N MET A 434 0.72 24.47 2.03
CA MET A 434 0.07 25.70 1.57
C MET A 434 -1.30 25.93 2.20
N GLU A 435 -2.12 24.88 2.32
CA GLU A 435 -3.43 24.94 2.98
C GLU A 435 -3.30 25.24 4.48
N ALA A 436 -2.25 24.73 5.13
CA ALA A 436 -1.89 25.07 6.51
C ALA A 436 -1.29 26.49 6.65
N GLY A 437 -1.13 27.22 5.54
CA GLY A 437 -0.52 28.54 5.53
C GLY A 437 1.01 28.51 5.66
N VAL A 438 1.67 27.37 5.57
CA VAL A 438 3.14 27.31 5.55
C VAL A 438 3.65 27.91 4.24
N GLN A 439 4.85 28.48 4.23
CA GLN A 439 5.57 28.90 3.01
C GLN A 439 6.50 27.76 2.59
N PRO A 440 6.08 26.84 1.71
CA PRO A 440 6.92 25.73 1.35
C PRO A 440 8.03 26.14 0.37
N LEU A 441 9.14 25.42 0.52
CA LEU A 441 10.29 25.38 -0.35
C LEU A 441 10.26 24.03 -1.09
N PHE A 442 10.00 24.06 -2.38
CA PHE A 442 10.17 22.87 -3.22
C PHE A 442 11.60 22.83 -3.75
N VAL A 443 12.28 21.70 -3.58
CA VAL A 443 13.63 21.47 -4.11
C VAL A 443 13.56 20.38 -5.16
N ASP A 444 13.84 20.74 -6.40
CA ASP A 444 13.89 19.82 -7.53
C ASP A 444 15.15 18.95 -7.45
N ASP A 445 15.03 17.70 -7.91
CA ASP A 445 16.15 16.78 -7.96
C ASP A 445 16.67 16.68 -9.40
N PRO A 446 17.92 17.06 -9.70
CA PRO A 446 18.43 17.12 -11.07
C PRO A 446 18.31 15.80 -11.84
N GLY A 447 18.38 14.65 -11.15
CA GLY A 447 18.23 13.34 -11.78
C GLY A 447 16.80 12.98 -12.17
N VAL A 448 15.80 13.76 -11.73
CA VAL A 448 14.37 13.44 -11.85
C VAL A 448 13.61 14.71 -12.25
N PRO A 449 13.78 15.22 -13.49
CA PRO A 449 13.16 16.47 -13.93
C PRO A 449 11.66 16.41 -13.67
N LEU A 450 11.19 17.30 -12.80
CA LEU A 450 9.80 17.41 -12.41
C LEU A 450 9.10 18.49 -13.23
N GLU A 451 7.80 18.27 -13.45
CA GLU A 451 6.93 19.32 -13.97
C GLU A 451 6.66 20.35 -12.86
N GLN A 452 7.61 21.26 -12.64
CA GLN A 452 7.44 22.43 -11.76
C GLN A 452 6.13 23.18 -12.04
N SER A 453 5.64 23.09 -13.28
CA SER A 453 4.35 23.62 -13.71
C SER A 453 3.16 23.13 -12.86
N GLY A 454 3.16 21.89 -12.39
CA GLY A 454 2.10 21.31 -11.57
C GLY A 454 2.05 21.94 -10.17
N TYR A 455 3.21 22.18 -9.57
CA TYR A 455 3.33 22.86 -8.27
C TYR A 455 2.98 24.35 -8.39
N ALA A 456 3.48 25.01 -9.43
CA ALA A 456 3.16 26.40 -9.74
C ALA A 456 1.64 26.63 -9.91
N LYS A 457 0.95 25.77 -10.67
CA LYS A 457 -0.51 25.85 -10.85
C LYS A 457 -1.27 25.78 -9.52
N ARG A 458 -0.87 24.86 -8.62
CA ARG A 458 -1.49 24.72 -7.29
C ARG A 458 -1.22 25.91 -6.38
N ALA A 459 0.04 26.37 -6.34
CA ALA A 459 0.41 27.55 -5.56
C ALA A 459 -0.44 28.76 -5.99
N LYS A 460 -0.56 29.00 -7.30
CA LYS A 460 -1.41 30.06 -7.86
C LYS A 460 -2.88 29.90 -7.46
N ALA A 461 -3.41 28.67 -7.52
CA ALA A 461 -4.80 28.39 -7.13
C ALA A 461 -5.10 28.69 -5.65
N LEU A 462 -4.11 28.54 -4.77
CA LEU A 462 -4.21 28.85 -3.34
C LEU A 462 -3.82 30.29 -2.98
N GLY A 463 -3.58 31.13 -3.99
CA GLY A 463 -3.20 32.54 -3.81
C GLY A 463 -1.75 32.74 -3.33
N TYR A 464 -0.87 31.78 -3.58
CA TYR A 464 0.56 31.92 -3.32
C TYR A 464 1.26 32.60 -4.50
N ARG A 465 2.18 33.53 -4.20
CA ARG A 465 3.17 34.06 -5.12
C ARG A 465 4.26 33.01 -5.34
N ILE A 466 4.66 32.82 -6.59
CA ILE A 466 5.66 31.81 -6.97
C ILE A 466 6.97 32.52 -7.23
N ASN A 467 8.03 32.06 -6.58
CA ASN A 467 9.40 32.50 -6.78
C ASN A 467 10.18 31.33 -7.37
N PHE A 468 10.74 31.50 -8.56
CA PHE A 468 11.63 30.51 -9.18
C PHE A 468 13.07 30.88 -8.87
N GLU A 469 13.83 29.91 -8.40
CA GLU A 469 15.24 30.11 -8.09
C GLU A 469 16.06 28.98 -8.71
N SER A 470 17.17 29.35 -9.35
CA SER A 470 18.17 28.40 -9.83
C SER A 470 19.37 28.50 -8.90
N MET A 471 19.79 27.39 -8.32
CA MET A 471 21.01 27.30 -7.54
C MET A 471 22.06 26.56 -8.35
N HIS A 472 23.13 27.27 -8.68
CA HIS A 472 24.24 26.77 -9.50
C HIS A 472 25.37 26.25 -8.64
#